data_AF-A0A377FL97-F1
#
_entry.id   AF-A0A377FL97-F1
#
_cell.length_a   1.000
_cell.length_b   1.000
_cell.length_c   1.000
_cell.angle_alpha   90.00
_cell.angle_beta   90.00
_cell.angle_gamma   90.00
#
_symmetry.space_group_name_H-M   'P 1'
#
loop_
_entity.id
_entity.type
_entity.pdbx_description
1 polymer ?
#
loop_
_entity_poly.entity_id
_entity_poly.type
_entity_poly.pdbx_seq_one_letter_code
_entity_poly.pdbx_strand_id
1 'polypeptide(L)'
;MTLENKPGITDSVELSKAEEKISKKKAIELFDKNVFDKLKPGSCEALFTIHKFLEGNGRSMRIWLDLALKKEIGKAIDWSMVDKEDYFMAMERSTVKDIEIKHVLREALIDDINDREIYMKGIDHSYYYEGYAEFKAEEL
;
A
#
# COMPACT_ATOMS: atom_id res chain seq x y z
N MET A 1 6.01 11.23 9.06
CA MET A 1 5.05 12.20 9.61
C MET A 1 4.08 11.41 10.47
N THR A 2 3.96 11.76 11.75
CA THR A 2 2.97 11.21 12.67
C THR A 2 1.59 11.75 12.32
N LEU A 3 0.58 10.89 12.31
CA LEU A 3 -0.83 11.28 12.19
C LEU A 3 -1.15 12.25 13.34
N GLU A 4 -1.94 13.29 13.08
CA GLU A 4 -2.45 14.12 14.16
C GLU A 4 -3.30 13.25 15.09
N ASN A 5 -3.10 13.39 16.40
CA ASN A 5 -3.88 12.69 17.43
C ASN A 5 -5.33 13.19 17.47
N LYS A 6 -6.07 12.91 16.40
CA LYS A 6 -7.50 13.18 16.23
C LYS A 6 -8.39 12.53 17.29
N PRO A 7 -8.08 11.33 17.84
CA PRO A 7 -8.91 10.73 18.88
C PRO A 7 -8.59 11.21 20.31
N GLY A 8 -7.55 12.02 20.53
CA GLY A 8 -7.18 12.54 21.86
C GLY A 8 -6.60 11.48 22.80
N ILE A 9 -6.02 10.41 22.26
CA ILE A 9 -5.45 9.29 23.03
C ILE A 9 -4.07 9.71 23.55
N THR A 10 -3.85 9.64 24.86
CA THR A 10 -2.57 10.04 25.47
C THR A 10 -1.53 8.92 25.48
N ASP A 11 -1.97 7.66 25.39
CA ASP A 11 -1.09 6.51 25.28
C ASP A 11 -0.63 6.32 23.82
N SER A 12 0.69 6.31 23.61
CA SER A 12 1.28 6.26 22.27
C SER A 12 1.07 4.93 21.57
N VAL A 13 0.94 3.83 22.33
CA VAL A 13 0.73 2.49 21.77
C VAL A 13 -0.72 2.36 21.31
N GLU A 14 -1.67 2.76 22.15
CA GLU A 14 -3.08 2.78 21.79
C GLU A 14 -3.36 3.71 20.62
N LEU A 15 -2.70 4.88 20.56
CA LEU A 15 -2.81 5.79 19.43
C LEU A 15 -2.33 5.12 18.13
N SER A 16 -1.15 4.49 18.14
CA SER A 16 -0.60 3.77 16.98
C SER A 16 -1.54 2.67 16.48
N LYS A 17 -2.14 1.90 17.40
CA LYS A 17 -3.12 0.86 17.05
C LYS A 17 -4.40 1.46 16.45
N ALA A 18 -4.92 2.54 17.03
CA ALA A 18 -6.10 3.22 16.50
C ALA A 18 -5.82 3.79 15.10
N GLU A 19 -4.66 4.38 14.88
CA GLU A 19 -4.18 4.89 13.61
C GLU A 19 -4.06 3.80 12.55
N GLU A 20 -3.42 2.68 12.88
CA GLU A 20 -3.34 1.50 12.00
C GLU A 20 -4.74 1.06 11.56
N LYS A 21 -5.64 0.83 12.52
CA LYS A 21 -6.99 0.33 12.26
C LYS A 21 -7.79 1.27 11.37
N ILE A 22 -7.77 2.58 11.67
CA ILE A 22 -8.48 3.59 10.87
C ILE A 22 -7.90 3.64 9.46
N SER A 23 -6.58 3.66 9.34
CA SER A 23 -5.90 3.75 8.05
C SER A 23 -6.16 2.49 7.20
N LYS A 24 -6.12 1.28 7.78
CA LYS A 24 -6.43 0.03 7.05
C LYS A 24 -7.87 0.01 6.56
N LYS A 25 -8.84 0.42 7.39
CA LYS A 25 -10.24 0.55 6.97
C LYS A 25 -10.42 1.47 5.76
N LYS A 26 -9.68 2.58 5.69
CA LYS A 26 -9.71 3.47 4.52
C LYS A 26 -9.10 2.84 3.27
N ALA A 27 -8.05 2.02 3.43
CA ALA A 27 -7.48 1.27 2.31
C ALA A 27 -8.49 0.22 1.77
N ILE A 28 -9.16 -0.50 2.67
CA ILE A 28 -10.24 -1.44 2.32
C ILE A 28 -11.38 -0.71 1.59
N GLU A 29 -11.79 0.45 2.11
CA GLU A 29 -12.85 1.28 1.53
C GLU A 29 -12.51 1.74 0.10
N LEU A 30 -11.24 2.04 -0.22
CA LEU A 30 -10.81 2.38 -1.57
C LEU A 30 -11.11 1.27 -2.57
N PHE A 31 -10.85 0.02 -2.17
CA PHE A 31 -11.14 -1.17 -2.98
C PHE A 31 -12.65 -1.41 -3.08
N ASP A 32 -13.35 -1.47 -1.95
CA ASP A 32 -14.78 -1.78 -1.92
C ASP A 32 -15.63 -0.75 -2.69
N LYS A 33 -15.21 0.53 -2.72
CA LYS A 33 -15.87 1.59 -3.49
C LYS A 33 -15.49 1.64 -4.97
N ASN A 34 -14.63 0.73 -5.44
CA ASN A 34 -14.07 0.73 -6.79
C ASN A 34 -13.55 2.11 -7.19
N VAL A 35 -12.87 2.81 -6.27
CA VAL A 35 -12.32 4.15 -6.54
C VAL A 35 -11.31 4.06 -7.67
N PHE A 36 -10.58 2.96 -7.72
CA PHE A 36 -9.54 2.65 -8.68
C PHE A 36 -10.01 2.66 -10.14
N ASP A 37 -11.20 2.17 -10.43
CA ASP A 37 -11.75 2.11 -11.79
C ASP A 37 -11.94 3.50 -12.39
N LYS A 38 -12.16 4.49 -11.53
CA LYS A 38 -12.40 5.89 -11.89
C LYS A 38 -11.11 6.68 -12.09
N LEU A 39 -9.95 6.10 -11.74
CA LEU A 39 -8.67 6.81 -11.77
C LEU A 39 -7.89 6.51 -13.06
N LYS A 40 -7.14 7.53 -13.50
CA LYS A 40 -6.15 7.36 -14.56
C LYS A 40 -4.90 6.68 -13.97
N PRO A 41 -4.50 5.49 -14.46
CA PRO A 41 -3.32 4.78 -13.96
C PRO A 41 -2.05 5.61 -14.17
N GLY A 42 -1.09 5.47 -13.27
CA GLY A 42 0.20 6.15 -13.40
C GLY A 42 0.13 7.69 -13.30
N SER A 43 -1.01 8.27 -12.94
CA SER A 43 -1.18 9.73 -12.87
C SER A 43 -0.97 10.28 -11.46
N CYS A 44 -0.48 11.53 -11.36
CA CYS A 44 -0.42 12.25 -10.09
C CYS A 44 -1.82 12.46 -9.48
N GLU A 45 -2.85 12.61 -10.31
CA GLU A 45 -4.24 12.71 -9.85
C GLU A 45 -4.70 11.47 -9.09
N ALA A 46 -4.34 10.27 -9.58
CA ALA A 46 -4.61 9.03 -8.88
C ALA A 46 -3.91 8.99 -7.51
N LEU A 47 -2.64 9.39 -7.46
CA LEU A 47 -1.87 9.43 -6.22
C LEU A 47 -2.45 10.44 -5.22
N PHE A 48 -2.78 11.65 -5.66
CA PHE A 48 -3.44 12.65 -4.82
C PHE A 48 -4.82 12.20 -4.34
N THR A 49 -5.55 11.45 -5.16
CA THR A 49 -6.84 10.89 -4.75
C THR A 49 -6.65 9.84 -3.67
N ILE A 50 -5.67 8.93 -3.81
CA ILE A 50 -5.32 7.96 -2.77
C ILE A 50 -4.92 8.67 -1.47
N HIS A 51 -4.16 9.77 -1.55
CA HIS A 51 -3.78 10.58 -0.38
C HIS A 51 -4.95 11.26 0.35
N LYS A 52 -6.13 11.42 -0.27
CA LYS A 52 -7.33 11.85 0.46
C LYS A 52 -7.81 10.79 1.45
N PHE A 53 -7.46 9.52 1.23
CA PHE A 53 -7.82 8.39 2.07
C PHE A 53 -6.66 7.95 2.96
N LEU A 54 -5.44 7.91 2.44
CA LEU A 54 -4.29 7.30 3.10
C LEU A 54 -3.16 8.30 3.35
N GLU A 55 -2.69 8.30 4.60
CA GLU A 55 -1.46 8.99 4.98
C GLU A 55 -0.25 8.04 4.86
N GLY A 56 0.92 8.61 4.56
CA GLY A 56 2.17 7.86 4.37
C GLY A 56 2.47 7.54 2.91
N ASN A 57 3.56 8.12 2.40
CA ASN A 57 3.93 8.05 0.98
C ASN A 57 4.19 6.61 0.50
N GLY A 58 4.84 5.77 1.31
CA GLY A 58 5.13 4.39 0.95
C GLY A 58 3.87 3.58 0.64
N ARG A 59 2.91 3.56 1.58
CA ARG A 59 1.65 2.81 1.44
C ARG A 59 0.81 3.31 0.26
N SER A 60 0.68 4.63 0.11
CA SER A 60 -0.07 5.22 -0.99
C SER A 60 0.57 4.94 -2.35
N MET A 61 1.90 4.99 -2.44
CA MET A 61 2.63 4.69 -3.69
C MET A 61 2.53 3.21 -4.07
N ARG A 62 2.58 2.28 -3.11
CA ARG A 62 2.41 0.83 -3.40
C ARG A 62 1.03 0.53 -3.98
N ILE A 63 -0.03 1.07 -3.37
CA ILE A 63 -1.39 0.94 -3.91
C ILE A 63 -1.45 1.58 -5.30
N TRP A 64 -0.94 2.80 -5.47
CA TRP A 64 -0.92 3.48 -6.77
C TRP A 64 -0.19 2.68 -7.86
N LEU A 65 0.92 2.02 -7.52
CA LEU A 65 1.67 1.17 -8.42
C LEU A 65 0.86 -0.05 -8.85
N ASP A 66 0.20 -0.73 -7.92
CA ASP A 66 -0.68 -1.86 -8.26
C ASP A 66 -1.79 -1.44 -9.21
N LEU A 67 -2.38 -0.25 -9.03
CA LEU A 67 -3.38 0.26 -9.96
C LEU A 67 -2.82 0.51 -11.36
N ALA A 68 -1.60 1.03 -11.43
CA ALA A 68 -0.89 1.24 -12.69
C ALA A 68 -0.67 -0.09 -13.41
N LEU A 69 -0.11 -1.08 -12.72
CA LEU A 69 0.16 -2.40 -13.28
C LEU A 69 -1.12 -3.12 -13.69
N LYS A 70 -2.15 -3.06 -12.86
CA LYS A 70 -3.43 -3.73 -13.11
C LYS A 70 -4.07 -3.25 -14.40
N LYS A 71 -4.07 -1.93 -14.64
CA LYS A 71 -4.75 -1.35 -15.80
C LYS A 71 -3.90 -1.35 -17.07
N GLU A 72 -2.58 -1.19 -16.95
CA GLU A 72 -1.69 -1.14 -18.12
C GLU A 72 -1.31 -2.53 -18.61
N ILE A 73 -1.09 -3.50 -17.71
CA ILE A 73 -0.56 -4.82 -18.06
C ILE A 73 -1.33 -6.00 -17.46
N GLY A 74 -2.43 -5.76 -16.75
CA GLY A 74 -3.25 -6.84 -16.18
C GLY A 74 -2.57 -7.64 -15.08
N LYS A 75 -1.63 -7.03 -14.35
CA LYS A 75 -0.88 -7.69 -13.25
C LYS A 75 -0.89 -6.87 -11.96
N ALA A 76 -0.68 -7.52 -10.83
CA ALA A 76 -0.49 -6.89 -9.52
C ALA A 76 0.79 -7.43 -8.87
N ILE A 77 1.27 -6.75 -7.83
CA ILE A 77 2.40 -7.23 -7.02
C ILE A 77 1.86 -8.02 -5.83
N ASP A 78 2.31 -9.26 -5.68
CA ASP A 78 2.17 -9.98 -4.42
C ASP A 78 3.23 -9.46 -3.43
N TRP A 79 2.84 -8.46 -2.63
CA TRP A 79 3.72 -7.87 -1.62
C TRP A 79 4.17 -8.84 -0.53
N SER A 80 3.55 -10.02 -0.41
CA SER A 80 4.03 -11.07 0.50
C SER A 80 5.27 -11.79 0.00
N MET A 81 5.54 -11.71 -1.31
CA MET A 81 6.74 -12.26 -1.95
C MET A 81 7.89 -11.25 -2.01
N VAL A 82 7.67 -10.01 -1.58
CA VAL A 82 8.66 -8.94 -1.59
C VAL A 82 9.24 -8.79 -0.18
N ASP A 83 10.53 -9.13 -0.04
CA ASP A 83 11.24 -8.92 1.22
C ASP A 83 11.34 -7.42 1.56
N LYS A 84 11.21 -7.10 2.85
CA LYS A 84 11.13 -5.72 3.33
C LYS A 84 12.46 -5.00 3.15
N GLU A 85 13.54 -5.61 3.60
CA GLU A 85 14.89 -5.06 3.56
C GLU A 85 15.34 -4.90 2.10
N ASP A 86 15.12 -5.90 1.26
CA ASP A 86 15.44 -5.83 -0.17
C ASP A 86 14.65 -4.73 -0.88
N TYR A 87 13.35 -4.58 -0.58
CA TYR A 87 12.52 -3.51 -1.13
C TYR A 87 13.07 -2.13 -0.76
N PHE A 88 13.38 -1.87 0.51
CA PHE A 88 13.88 -0.56 0.92
C PHE A 88 15.26 -0.25 0.34
N MET A 89 16.18 -1.23 0.33
CA MET A 89 17.49 -1.06 -0.29
C MET A 89 17.37 -0.77 -1.80
N ALA A 90 16.48 -1.48 -2.50
CA ALA A 90 16.22 -1.27 -3.91
C ALA A 90 15.58 0.10 -4.20
N MET A 91 14.66 0.55 -3.34
CA MET A 91 14.01 1.87 -3.43
C MET A 91 14.99 3.03 -3.21
N GLU A 92 15.92 2.92 -2.25
CA GLU A 92 16.94 3.95 -2.06
C GLU A 92 17.84 4.06 -3.30
N ARG A 93 18.26 2.91 -3.84
CA ARG A 93 19.12 2.83 -5.02
C ARG A 93 18.43 3.27 -6.31
N SER A 94 17.10 3.19 -6.40
CA SER A 94 16.32 3.54 -7.59
C SER A 94 16.47 5.01 -7.99
N THR A 95 16.91 5.88 -7.09
CA THR A 95 17.27 7.27 -7.39
C THR A 95 18.48 7.39 -8.34
N VAL A 96 19.31 6.35 -8.40
CA VAL A 96 20.51 6.27 -9.26
C VAL A 96 20.31 5.24 -10.38
N LYS A 97 19.84 4.03 -10.05
CA LYS A 97 19.57 2.94 -11.00
C LYS A 97 18.38 2.10 -10.54
N ASP A 98 17.47 1.80 -11.46
CA ASP A 98 16.21 1.12 -11.17
C ASP A 98 16.25 -0.42 -11.40
N ILE A 99 17.43 -0.99 -11.58
CA ILE A 99 17.59 -2.42 -11.93
C ILE A 99 17.11 -3.30 -10.78
N GLU A 100 17.53 -3.00 -9.55
CA GLU A 100 17.20 -3.81 -8.37
C GLU A 100 15.70 -3.79 -8.08
N ILE A 101 15.07 -2.61 -8.07
CA ILE A 101 13.64 -2.49 -7.79
C ILE A 101 12.80 -3.17 -8.87
N LYS A 102 13.21 -3.07 -10.16
CA LYS A 102 12.53 -3.78 -11.24
C LYS A 102 12.64 -5.30 -11.10
N HIS A 103 13.79 -5.79 -10.64
CA HIS A 103 13.99 -7.22 -10.44
C HIS A 103 13.08 -7.74 -9.32
N VAL A 104 13.17 -7.14 -8.13
CA VAL A 104 12.37 -7.52 -6.95
C VAL A 104 10.86 -7.49 -7.26
N LEU A 105 10.38 -6.41 -7.87
CA LEU A 105 8.95 -6.29 -8.17
C LEU A 105 8.49 -7.23 -9.29
N ARG A 106 9.35 -7.51 -10.29
CA ARG A 106 9.00 -8.39 -11.40
C ARG A 106 8.81 -9.84 -10.93
N GLU A 107 9.61 -10.30 -9.98
CA GLU A 107 9.52 -11.65 -9.44
C GLU A 107 8.24 -11.87 -8.63
N ALA A 108 7.67 -10.80 -8.08
CA ALA A 108 6.41 -10.81 -7.34
C ALA A 108 5.16 -10.53 -8.19
N LEU A 109 5.27 -10.45 -9.52
CA LEU A 109 4.11 -10.18 -10.38
C LEU A 109 3.19 -11.38 -10.49
N ILE A 110 1.89 -11.13 -10.29
CA ILE A 110 0.82 -12.11 -10.41
C ILE A 110 -0.24 -11.65 -11.41
N ASP A 111 -0.92 -12.61 -12.05
CA ASP A 111 -1.99 -12.35 -13.02
C ASP A 111 -3.36 -12.11 -12.36
N ASP A 112 -3.52 -12.50 -11.09
CA ASP A 112 -4.80 -12.38 -10.39
C ASP A 112 -4.97 -10.99 -9.72
N ILE A 113 -5.51 -10.07 -10.50
CA ILE A 113 -5.60 -8.65 -10.16
C ILE A 113 -6.88 -8.22 -9.44
N ASN A 114 -7.91 -9.07 -9.43
CA ASN A 114 -9.23 -8.74 -8.87
C ASN A 114 -9.54 -9.49 -7.58
N ASP A 115 -8.61 -10.34 -7.13
CA ASP A 115 -8.78 -11.05 -5.88
C ASP A 115 -8.69 -10.09 -4.68
N ARG A 116 -9.78 -10.03 -3.91
CA ARG A 116 -9.87 -9.24 -2.69
C ARG A 116 -8.89 -9.76 -1.64
N GLU A 117 -8.69 -11.06 -1.52
CA GLU A 117 -7.75 -11.70 -0.60
C GLU A 117 -6.32 -11.21 -0.86
N ILE A 118 -5.89 -11.21 -2.13
CA ILE A 118 -4.58 -10.70 -2.54
C ILE A 118 -4.43 -9.22 -2.18
N TYR A 119 -5.46 -8.42 -2.44
CA TYR A 119 -5.45 -7.00 -2.07
C TYR A 119 -5.33 -6.80 -0.55
N MET A 120 -6.06 -7.55 0.26
CA MET A 120 -6.01 -7.46 1.72
C MET A 120 -4.65 -7.90 2.29
N LYS A 121 -4.08 -9.00 1.77
CA LYS A 121 -2.71 -9.43 2.11
C LYS A 121 -1.67 -8.39 1.71
N GLY A 122 -1.86 -7.75 0.56
CA GLY A 122 -1.03 -6.64 0.10
C GLY A 122 -1.09 -5.43 1.03
N ILE A 123 -2.28 -5.07 1.52
CA ILE A 123 -2.43 -4.05 2.57
C ILE A 123 -1.64 -4.47 3.81
N ASP A 124 -1.80 -5.69 4.30
CA ASP A 124 -1.12 -6.11 5.52
C ASP A 124 0.41 -6.04 5.41
N HIS A 125 0.99 -6.50 4.29
CA HIS A 125 2.43 -6.38 4.03
C HIS A 125 2.90 -4.93 3.88
N SER A 126 2.13 -4.12 3.16
CA SER A 126 2.40 -2.70 2.98
C SER A 126 2.43 -1.94 4.31
N TYR A 127 1.63 -2.35 5.30
CA TYR A 127 1.64 -1.79 6.66
C TYR A 127 2.80 -2.32 7.50
N TYR A 128 3.14 -3.61 7.36
CA TYR A 128 4.30 -4.22 8.01
C TYR A 128 5.62 -3.53 7.64
N TYR A 129 5.77 -3.10 6.38
CA TYR A 129 6.93 -2.31 5.96
C TYR A 129 7.10 -1.02 6.78
N GLU A 130 5.99 -0.39 7.16
CA GLU A 130 5.98 0.84 7.96
C GLU A 130 5.93 0.58 9.49
N GLY A 131 6.01 -0.69 9.92
CA GLY A 131 6.04 -1.08 11.35
C GLY A 131 4.69 -1.36 11.99
N TYR A 132 3.62 -1.51 11.20
CA TYR A 132 2.26 -1.79 11.69
C TYR A 132 1.86 -3.24 11.39
N ALA A 133 1.40 -3.99 12.39
CA ALA A 133 1.08 -5.42 12.25
C ALA A 133 0.00 -5.92 13.21
N GLU A 134 -0.72 -5.02 13.90
CA GLU A 134 -1.66 -5.40 14.96
C GLU A 134 -2.96 -6.00 14.40
N PHE A 135 -3.45 -5.48 13.26
CA PHE A 135 -4.74 -5.89 12.69
C PHE A 135 -4.55 -6.61 11.37
N LYS A 136 -5.40 -7.58 11.05
CA LYS A 136 -5.49 -8.15 9.70
C LYS A 136 -6.54 -7.42 8.88
N ALA A 137 -6.21 -7.04 7.66
CA ALA A 137 -7.14 -6.31 6.79
C ALA A 137 -8.42 -7.11 6.50
N GLU A 138 -8.33 -8.44 6.40
CA GLU A 138 -9.49 -9.32 6.17
C GLU A 138 -10.49 -9.36 7.34
N GLU A 139 -10.04 -9.00 8.55
CA GLU A 139 -10.86 -9.02 9.78
C GLU A 139 -11.51 -7.66 10.09
N LEU A 140 -11.29 -6.63 9.25
CA LEU A 140 -11.69 -5.24 9.50
C LEU A 140 -12.94 -4.77 8.76
#